data_AF-A0A521Y9A5-F1
#
_entry.id   AF-A0A521Y9A5-F1
#
_cell.length_a   1.000
_cell.length_b   1.000
_cell.length_c   1.000
_cell.angle_alpha   90.00
_cell.angle_beta   90.00
_cell.angle_gamma   90.00
#
_symmetry.space_group_name_H-M   'P 1'
#
loop_
_entity.id
_entity.type
_entity.pdbx_description
1 polymer ?
#
loop_
_entity_poly.entity_id
_entity_poly.type
_entity_poly.pdbx_seq_one_letter_code
_entity_poly.pdbx_strand_id
1 'polypeptide(L)'
;MKPTVVLSLVACAGVLAGCSSQQEELDSWMQQQKREVRPSVQPLIPPKKFLPQQYVEADGVEPFSQQKLSVALKQEAKEPNSLLAAEMNRRKEPLEAYPIDSMTMVGSVGKRGALYALLKVDNLLYQVKQGDYLGQNYGKVVKITETEVSLREIVQDAAGEWIERQTSLQLVEGGR
;
A
#
# COMPACT_ATOMS: atom_id res chain seq x y z
N MET A 1 101.48 57.15 9.48
CA MET A 1 100.14 57.35 8.86
C MET A 1 99.56 58.63 9.41
N LYS A 2 99.08 59.55 8.57
CA LYS A 2 98.69 60.92 8.99
C LYS A 2 97.46 60.86 9.91
N PRO A 3 97.42 61.61 11.02
CA PRO A 3 96.34 61.54 12.02
C PRO A 3 94.95 61.89 11.45
N THR A 4 94.91 62.65 10.35
CA THR A 4 93.69 63.00 9.61
C THR A 4 93.03 61.81 8.91
N VAL A 5 93.81 60.83 8.45
CA VAL A 5 93.28 59.61 7.79
C VAL A 5 92.66 58.66 8.83
N VAL A 6 93.27 58.58 10.02
CA VAL A 6 92.75 57.77 11.13
C VAL A 6 91.44 58.34 11.64
N LEU A 7 91.33 59.67 11.76
CA LEU A 7 90.10 60.35 12.18
C LEU A 7 88.93 60.12 11.19
N SER A 8 89.21 60.16 9.88
CA SER A 8 88.22 59.92 8.84
C SER A 8 87.75 58.46 8.79
N LEU A 9 88.66 57.49 9.04
CA LEU A 9 88.30 56.07 9.09
C LEU A 9 87.42 55.74 10.30
N VAL A 10 87.72 56.32 11.47
CA VAL A 10 86.92 56.15 12.70
C VAL A 10 85.54 56.78 12.54
N ALA A 11 85.45 57.97 11.94
CA ALA A 11 84.17 58.60 11.63
C ALA A 11 83.33 57.75 10.66
N CYS A 12 83.96 57.12 9.67
CA CYS A 12 83.26 56.24 8.73
C CYS A 12 82.76 54.96 9.41
N ALA A 13 83.55 54.36 10.30
CA ALA A 13 83.14 53.18 11.07
C ALA A 13 81.95 53.45 12.02
N GLY A 14 81.84 54.67 12.56
CA GLY A 14 80.72 55.07 13.41
C GLY A 14 79.37 55.13 12.68
N VAL A 15 79.37 55.44 11.38
CA VAL A 15 78.13 55.52 10.57
C VAL A 15 77.59 54.12 10.23
N LEU A 16 78.43 53.08 10.18
CA LEU A 16 77.98 51.69 9.94
C LEU A 16 77.33 51.04 11.16
N ALA A 17 77.48 51.58 12.37
CA ALA A 17 76.91 51.02 13.60
C ALA A 17 75.40 51.28 13.76
N GLY A 18 74.78 52.09 12.89
CA GLY A 18 73.34 52.39 12.92
C GLY A 18 72.45 51.35 12.23
N CYS A 19 73.02 50.31 11.59
CA CYS A 19 72.29 49.35 10.75
C CYS A 19 72.01 47.99 11.43
N SER A 20 72.01 47.93 12.76
CA SER A 20 71.75 46.68 13.52
C SER A 20 70.49 46.70 14.40
N SER A 21 69.86 47.87 14.62
CA SER A 21 68.75 47.99 15.58
C SER A 21 67.42 47.40 15.08
N GLN A 22 67.23 47.28 13.77
CA GLN A 22 65.95 46.86 13.19
C GLN A 22 65.70 45.34 13.28
N GLN A 23 66.76 44.53 13.47
CA GLN A 23 66.65 43.08 13.61
C GLN A 23 66.25 42.65 15.04
N GLU A 24 66.73 43.35 16.07
CA GLU A 24 66.47 42.99 17.48
C GLU A 24 64.98 43.11 17.86
N GLU A 25 64.28 44.08 17.30
CA GLU A 25 62.83 44.24 17.51
C GLU A 25 62.03 43.09 16.86
N LEU A 26 62.42 42.68 15.65
CA LEU A 26 61.80 41.54 14.94
C LEU A 26 62.05 40.22 15.67
N ASP A 27 63.27 39.99 16.15
CA ASP A 27 63.61 38.77 16.87
C ASP A 27 62.91 38.69 18.24
N SER A 28 62.86 39.80 18.97
CA SER A 28 62.14 39.86 20.26
C SER A 28 60.63 39.69 20.07
N TRP A 29 60.05 40.32 19.05
CA TRP A 29 58.65 40.12 18.68
C TRP A 29 58.36 38.66 18.28
N MET A 30 59.22 38.05 17.46
CA MET A 30 59.08 36.64 17.09
C MET A 30 59.16 35.70 18.30
N GLN A 31 60.07 35.97 19.24
CA GLN A 31 60.14 35.19 20.48
C GLN A 31 58.90 35.36 21.33
N GLN A 32 58.35 36.57 21.41
CA GLN A 32 57.11 36.82 22.14
C GLN A 32 55.92 36.09 21.51
N GLN A 33 55.76 36.18 20.19
CA GLN A 33 54.70 35.46 19.47
C GLN A 33 54.83 33.93 19.62
N LYS A 34 56.05 33.39 19.58
CA LYS A 34 56.28 31.96 19.83
C LYS A 34 55.88 31.52 21.24
N ARG A 35 55.98 32.40 22.25
CA ARG A 35 55.57 32.10 23.64
C ARG A 35 54.05 32.22 23.83
N GLU A 36 53.41 33.12 23.09
CA GLU A 36 51.96 33.35 23.15
C GLU A 36 51.16 32.26 22.40
N VAL A 37 51.72 31.68 21.33
CA VAL A 37 51.06 30.62 20.57
C VAL A 37 51.05 29.31 21.35
N ARG A 38 49.89 28.97 21.92
CA ARG A 38 49.58 27.63 22.41
C ARG A 38 48.91 26.83 21.28
N PRO A 39 49.52 25.75 20.77
CA PRO A 39 48.87 24.89 19.80
C PRO A 39 47.67 24.20 20.46
N SER A 40 46.46 24.66 20.15
CA SER A 40 45.22 23.99 20.53
C SER A 40 44.87 22.98 19.45
N VAL A 41 45.37 21.75 19.59
CA VAL A 41 45.01 20.64 18.72
C VAL A 41 43.82 19.93 19.36
N GLN A 42 42.70 19.86 18.65
CA GLN A 42 41.56 19.08 19.12
C GLN A 42 42.00 17.60 19.20
N PRO A 43 41.83 16.93 20.35
CA PRO A 43 42.14 15.52 20.47
C PRO A 43 41.36 14.72 19.43
N LEU A 44 42.05 13.77 18.79
CA LEU A 44 41.41 12.85 17.86
C LEU A 44 40.35 12.03 18.62
N ILE A 45 39.12 12.03 18.11
CA ILE A 45 38.06 11.20 18.66
C ILE A 45 38.41 9.74 18.36
N PRO A 46 38.50 8.85 19.37
CA PRO A 46 38.74 7.44 19.13
C PRO A 46 37.65 6.85 18.23
N PRO A 47 37.98 5.86 17.37
CA PRO A 47 36.97 5.20 16.55
C PRO A 47 35.93 4.55 17.45
N LYS A 48 34.65 4.80 17.14
CA LYS A 48 33.53 4.16 17.84
C LYS A 48 33.63 2.65 17.64
N LYS A 49 33.59 1.89 18.73
CA LYS A 49 33.51 0.43 18.66
C LYS A 49 32.17 0.04 18.06
N PHE A 50 32.19 -0.85 17.08
CA PHE A 50 30.98 -1.47 16.56
C PHE A 50 30.40 -2.39 17.65
N LEU A 51 29.19 -2.07 18.11
CA LEU A 51 28.40 -2.95 18.96
C LEU A 51 27.33 -3.56 18.06
N PRO A 52 27.43 -4.87 17.71
CA PRO A 52 26.38 -5.51 16.93
C PRO A 52 25.09 -5.51 17.74
N GLN A 53 24.04 -4.89 17.21
CA GLN A 53 22.71 -5.01 17.79
C GLN A 53 22.24 -6.45 17.58
N GLN A 54 21.88 -7.12 18.67
CA GLN A 54 21.32 -8.47 18.58
C GLN A 54 19.94 -8.42 17.91
N TYR A 55 19.73 -9.32 16.95
CA TYR A 55 18.44 -9.52 16.31
C TYR A 55 17.54 -10.33 17.24
N VAL A 56 16.61 -9.67 17.92
CA VAL A 56 15.67 -10.27 18.89
C VAL A 56 14.37 -10.77 18.25
N GLU A 57 14.14 -10.47 16.97
CA GLU A 57 12.91 -10.84 16.24
C GLU A 57 12.90 -12.30 15.75
N ALA A 58 13.99 -13.06 15.95
CA ALA A 58 14.05 -14.47 15.58
C ALA A 58 13.14 -15.36 16.45
N ASP A 59 12.84 -14.93 17.69
CA ASP A 59 11.98 -15.66 18.62
C ASP A 59 10.48 -15.31 18.46
N GLY A 60 10.15 -14.35 17.58
CA GLY A 60 8.79 -13.96 17.26
C GLY A 60 8.10 -14.90 16.26
N VAL A 61 6.79 -14.73 16.10
CA VAL A 61 6.06 -15.45 15.04
C VAL A 61 6.57 -14.95 13.68
N GLU A 62 7.24 -15.85 12.94
CA GLU A 62 7.83 -15.54 11.64
C GLU A 62 6.76 -14.92 10.71
N PRO A 63 7.00 -13.71 10.18
CA PRO A 63 6.00 -12.95 9.42
C PRO A 63 5.46 -13.69 8.20
N PHE A 64 6.25 -14.59 7.60
CA PHE A 64 5.92 -15.33 6.38
C PHE A 64 5.70 -16.84 6.63
N SER A 65 5.50 -17.23 7.89
CA SER A 65 5.22 -18.63 8.23
C SER A 65 3.91 -19.12 7.63
N GLN A 66 3.89 -20.40 7.27
CA GLN A 66 2.68 -21.14 6.87
C GLN A 66 1.59 -21.07 7.94
N GLN A 67 1.97 -20.98 9.22
CA GLN A 67 1.02 -20.80 10.32
C GLN A 67 0.28 -19.47 10.23
N LYS A 68 0.97 -18.34 10.02
CA LYS A 68 0.33 -17.03 9.80
C LYS A 68 -0.54 -17.02 8.56
N LEU A 69 -0.07 -17.62 7.45
CA LEU A 69 -0.84 -17.77 6.23
C LEU A 69 -2.13 -18.56 6.46
N SER A 70 -2.07 -19.66 7.22
CA SER A 70 -3.25 -20.46 7.53
C SER A 70 -4.27 -19.70 8.40
N VAL A 71 -3.83 -18.79 9.26
CA VAL A 71 -4.72 -17.94 10.07
C VAL A 71 -5.34 -16.85 9.20
N ALA A 72 -4.55 -16.19 8.35
CA ALA A 72 -5.02 -15.17 7.42
C ALA A 72 -6.04 -15.75 6.41
N LEU A 73 -5.73 -16.89 5.79
CA LEU A 73 -6.64 -17.60 4.89
C LEU A 73 -7.91 -18.08 5.60
N LYS A 74 -7.81 -18.51 6.87
CA LYS A 74 -9.00 -18.86 7.67
C LYS A 74 -9.83 -17.65 8.08
N GLN A 75 -9.22 -16.47 8.19
CA GLN A 75 -9.92 -15.21 8.44
C GLN A 75 -10.63 -14.70 7.17
N GLU A 76 -9.97 -14.75 6.02
CA GLU A 76 -10.59 -14.47 4.71
C GLU A 76 -11.70 -15.49 4.39
N ALA A 77 -11.48 -16.78 4.68
CA ALA A 77 -12.51 -17.81 4.55
C ALA A 77 -13.53 -17.83 5.70
N LYS A 78 -13.44 -16.93 6.68
CA LYS A 78 -14.43 -16.83 7.76
C LYS A 78 -15.60 -15.91 7.45
N GLU A 79 -15.54 -15.14 6.37
CA GLU A 79 -16.69 -14.39 5.89
C GLU A 79 -16.98 -14.70 4.41
N PRO A 80 -17.23 -15.97 4.01
CA PRO A 80 -18.20 -16.15 2.95
C PRO A 80 -19.50 -15.66 3.57
N ASN A 81 -19.93 -14.44 3.19
CA ASN A 81 -21.19 -13.86 3.66
C ASN A 81 -22.21 -14.99 3.81
N SER A 82 -22.76 -15.17 5.01
CA SER A 82 -23.65 -16.31 5.36
C SER A 82 -24.73 -16.56 4.29
N LEU A 83 -25.12 -15.48 3.60
CA LEU A 83 -25.93 -15.45 2.38
C LEU A 83 -25.44 -16.39 1.27
N LEU A 84 -24.17 -16.33 0.86
CA LEU A 84 -23.61 -17.18 -0.19
C LEU A 84 -23.38 -18.62 0.28
N ALA A 85 -22.86 -18.80 1.50
CA ALA A 85 -22.58 -20.12 2.04
C ALA A 85 -23.84 -21.00 2.13
N ALA A 86 -24.98 -20.41 2.47
CA ALA A 86 -26.27 -21.11 2.48
C ALA A 86 -26.69 -21.58 1.08
N GLU A 87 -26.53 -20.74 0.06
CA GLU A 87 -26.92 -21.06 -1.31
C GLU A 87 -25.96 -22.07 -1.98
N MET A 88 -24.66 -22.03 -1.68
CA MET A 88 -23.69 -23.00 -2.19
C MET A 88 -23.91 -24.43 -1.68
N ASN A 89 -24.45 -24.59 -0.47
CA ASN A 89 -24.70 -25.90 0.13
C ASN A 89 -25.99 -26.57 -0.37
N ARG A 90 -26.80 -25.86 -1.17
CA ARG A 90 -28.05 -26.37 -1.76
C ARG A 90 -27.77 -27.18 -3.02
N ARG A 91 -28.70 -28.07 -3.37
CA ARG A 91 -28.76 -28.64 -4.73
C ARG A 91 -29.20 -27.57 -5.74
N LYS A 92 -28.43 -27.44 -6.82
CA LYS A 92 -28.69 -26.51 -7.91
C LYS A 92 -29.89 -26.94 -8.78
N GLU A 93 -30.62 -25.96 -9.27
CA GLU A 93 -31.70 -26.10 -10.24
C GLU A 93 -31.18 -25.94 -11.69
N PRO A 94 -31.88 -26.50 -12.70
CA PRO A 94 -31.44 -26.44 -14.09
C PRO A 94 -31.26 -25.01 -14.64
N LEU A 95 -32.08 -24.06 -14.17
CA LEU A 95 -32.04 -22.67 -14.62
C LEU A 95 -30.86 -21.87 -14.04
N GLU A 96 -30.14 -22.41 -13.06
CA GLU A 96 -28.93 -21.76 -12.51
C GLU A 96 -27.71 -21.87 -13.44
N ALA A 97 -27.78 -22.71 -14.48
CA ALA A 97 -26.72 -22.82 -15.48
C ALA A 97 -26.66 -21.61 -16.43
N TYR A 98 -27.77 -20.88 -16.57
CA TYR A 98 -27.91 -19.81 -17.55
C TYR A 98 -27.87 -18.44 -16.89
N PRO A 99 -27.34 -17.40 -17.55
CA PRO A 99 -27.40 -16.04 -17.04
C PRO A 99 -28.82 -15.47 -17.16
N ILE A 100 -29.23 -14.63 -16.22
CA ILE A 100 -30.58 -14.02 -16.20
C ILE A 100 -30.86 -13.21 -17.47
N ASP A 101 -29.85 -12.53 -18.00
CA ASP A 101 -29.97 -11.71 -19.20
C ASP A 101 -30.30 -12.52 -20.47
N SER A 102 -30.03 -13.83 -20.47
CA SER A 102 -30.41 -14.74 -21.56
C SER A 102 -31.84 -15.27 -21.44
N MET A 103 -32.49 -15.05 -20.29
CA MET A 103 -33.84 -15.52 -20.03
C MET A 103 -34.84 -14.45 -20.41
N THR A 104 -35.99 -14.88 -20.90
CA THR A 104 -37.08 -13.97 -21.27
C THR A 104 -38.38 -14.45 -20.68
N MET A 105 -39.12 -13.58 -19.98
CA MET A 105 -40.47 -13.88 -19.54
C MET A 105 -41.42 -13.81 -20.74
N VAL A 106 -42.08 -14.93 -21.04
CA VAL A 106 -43.04 -15.05 -22.15
C VAL A 106 -44.49 -15.06 -21.68
N GLY A 107 -44.73 -15.21 -20.38
CA GLY A 107 -46.07 -15.17 -19.81
C GLY A 107 -46.12 -15.69 -18.38
N SER A 108 -47.33 -15.80 -17.85
CA SER A 108 -47.61 -16.46 -16.58
C SER A 108 -48.81 -17.40 -16.72
N VAL A 109 -48.87 -18.42 -15.86
CA VAL A 109 -49.96 -19.39 -15.84
C VAL A 109 -50.40 -19.64 -14.40
N GLY A 110 -51.68 -19.44 -14.13
CA GLY A 110 -52.30 -19.82 -12.87
C GLY A 110 -52.71 -21.29 -12.88
N LYS A 111 -52.20 -22.10 -11.96
CA LYS A 111 -52.59 -23.51 -11.81
C LYS A 111 -52.78 -23.86 -10.34
N ARG A 112 -53.95 -24.42 -10.00
CA ARG A 112 -54.27 -24.88 -8.63
C ARG A 112 -54.06 -23.80 -7.55
N GLY A 113 -54.35 -22.54 -7.87
CA GLY A 113 -54.21 -21.41 -6.95
C GLY A 113 -52.78 -20.86 -6.79
N ALA A 114 -51.79 -21.40 -7.52
CA ALA A 114 -50.44 -20.87 -7.59
C ALA A 114 -50.17 -20.24 -8.97
N LEU A 115 -49.50 -19.09 -8.97
CA LEU A 115 -49.05 -18.41 -10.19
C LEU A 115 -47.64 -18.88 -10.54
N TYR A 116 -47.47 -19.33 -11.77
CA TYR A 116 -46.18 -19.74 -12.34
C TYR A 116 -45.78 -18.75 -13.43
N ALA A 117 -44.50 -18.42 -13.53
CA ALA A 117 -43.97 -17.67 -14.66
C ALA A 117 -43.43 -18.64 -15.72
N LEU A 118 -43.58 -18.26 -16.97
CA LEU A 118 -43.03 -18.96 -18.13
C LEU A 118 -41.79 -18.21 -18.59
N LEU A 119 -40.63 -18.86 -18.45
CA LEU A 119 -39.34 -18.32 -18.87
C LEU A 119 -38.84 -19.10 -20.08
N LYS A 120 -38.35 -18.38 -21.08
CA LYS A 120 -37.70 -18.94 -22.26
C LYS A 120 -36.19 -18.73 -22.15
N VAL A 121 -35.41 -19.78 -22.35
CA VAL A 121 -33.94 -19.76 -22.42
C VAL A 121 -33.48 -20.79 -23.45
N ASP A 122 -32.55 -20.44 -24.33
CA ASP A 122 -32.06 -21.32 -25.42
C ASP A 122 -33.19 -22.02 -26.21
N ASN A 123 -34.26 -21.27 -26.46
CA ASN A 123 -35.48 -21.75 -27.14
C ASN A 123 -36.27 -22.87 -26.42
N LEU A 124 -35.91 -23.18 -25.17
CA LEU A 124 -36.65 -24.05 -24.26
C LEU A 124 -37.52 -23.23 -23.31
N LEU A 125 -38.66 -23.78 -22.92
CA LEU A 125 -39.62 -23.11 -22.04
C LEU A 125 -39.67 -23.81 -20.68
N TYR A 126 -39.47 -23.03 -19.63
CA TYR A 126 -39.45 -23.48 -18.24
C TYR A 126 -40.55 -22.79 -17.44
N GLN A 127 -41.12 -23.54 -16.50
CA GLN A 127 -42.12 -23.03 -15.57
C GLN A 127 -41.44 -22.85 -14.21
N VAL A 128 -41.53 -21.64 -13.65
CA VAL A 128 -40.98 -21.33 -12.33
C VAL A 128 -42.06 -20.82 -11.39
N LYS A 129 -41.94 -21.12 -10.11
CA LYS A 129 -42.81 -20.60 -9.03
C LYS A 129 -42.02 -19.71 -8.09
N GLN A 130 -42.75 -19.05 -7.19
CA GLN A 130 -42.15 -18.30 -6.10
C GLN A 130 -41.25 -19.20 -5.24
N GLY A 131 -40.03 -18.74 -4.98
CA GLY A 131 -39.01 -19.47 -4.22
C GLY A 131 -38.09 -20.38 -5.02
N ASP A 132 -38.33 -20.58 -6.32
CA ASP A 132 -37.40 -21.27 -7.22
C ASP A 132 -36.16 -20.42 -7.49
N TYR A 133 -35.11 -21.06 -8.02
CA TYR A 133 -33.80 -20.47 -8.26
C TYR A 133 -33.46 -20.49 -9.74
N LEU A 134 -32.91 -19.38 -10.22
CA LEU A 134 -32.53 -19.18 -11.61
C LEU A 134 -31.36 -18.21 -11.70
N GLY A 135 -30.59 -18.28 -12.77
CA GLY A 135 -29.45 -17.40 -12.93
C GLY A 135 -28.19 -17.92 -12.25
N GLN A 136 -27.03 -17.56 -12.78
CA GLN A 136 -25.72 -17.90 -12.21
C GLN A 136 -25.45 -17.20 -10.86
N ASN A 137 -26.16 -16.10 -10.58
CA ASN A 137 -26.02 -15.29 -9.36
C ASN A 137 -27.01 -15.69 -8.25
N TYR A 138 -27.43 -16.96 -8.19
CA TYR A 138 -28.35 -17.48 -7.18
C TYR A 138 -29.67 -16.70 -7.09
N GLY A 139 -30.24 -16.34 -8.25
CA GLY A 139 -31.44 -15.54 -8.35
C GLY A 139 -32.66 -16.27 -7.80
N LYS A 140 -33.16 -15.86 -6.63
CA LYS A 140 -34.35 -16.43 -6.01
C LYS A 140 -35.60 -15.66 -6.42
N VAL A 141 -36.62 -16.35 -6.93
CA VAL A 141 -37.89 -15.71 -7.29
C VAL A 141 -38.63 -15.24 -6.03
N VAL A 142 -38.79 -13.93 -5.88
CA VAL A 142 -39.46 -13.31 -4.73
C VAL A 142 -40.93 -13.10 -5.01
N LYS A 143 -41.29 -12.68 -6.22
CA LYS A 143 -42.67 -12.38 -6.62
C LYS A 143 -42.86 -12.65 -8.10
N ILE A 144 -44.04 -13.14 -8.45
CA ILE A 144 -44.48 -13.30 -9.83
C ILE A 144 -45.76 -12.48 -10.00
N THR A 145 -45.83 -11.70 -11.08
CA THR A 145 -47.05 -11.00 -11.51
C THR A 145 -47.39 -11.44 -12.94
N GLU A 146 -48.43 -10.86 -13.52
CA GLU A 146 -48.80 -11.13 -14.92
C GLU A 146 -47.80 -10.52 -15.90
N THR A 147 -47.12 -9.44 -15.51
CA THR A 147 -46.27 -8.64 -16.39
C THR A 147 -44.79 -8.70 -16.02
N GLU A 148 -44.43 -9.18 -14.84
CA GLU A 148 -43.03 -9.28 -14.41
C GLU A 148 -42.77 -10.41 -13.42
N VAL A 149 -41.51 -10.84 -13.35
CA VAL A 149 -40.96 -11.70 -12.30
C VAL A 149 -39.90 -10.91 -11.54
N SER A 150 -40.12 -10.67 -10.25
CA SER A 150 -39.14 -10.05 -9.36
C SER A 150 -38.32 -11.12 -8.66
N LEU A 151 -37.01 -10.96 -8.68
CA LEU A 151 -36.05 -11.91 -8.14
C LEU A 151 -34.91 -11.20 -7.40
N ARG A 152 -34.30 -11.92 -6.47
CA ARG A 152 -33.17 -11.46 -5.65
C ARG A 152 -31.92 -12.23 -6.04
N GLU A 153 -30.93 -11.54 -6.57
CA GLU A 153 -29.60 -12.08 -6.88
C GLU A 153 -28.60 -11.78 -5.76
N ILE A 154 -27.52 -12.55 -5.73
CA ILE A 154 -26.37 -12.31 -4.87
C ILE A 154 -25.19 -11.94 -5.77
N VAL A 155 -24.70 -10.70 -5.66
CA VAL A 155 -23.62 -10.16 -6.49
C VAL A 155 -22.52 -9.57 -5.64
N GLN A 156 -21.29 -9.58 -6.14
CA GLN A 156 -20.15 -8.96 -5.46
C GLN A 156 -20.08 -7.48 -5.83
N ASP A 157 -20.04 -6.60 -4.83
CA ASP A 157 -19.85 -5.16 -5.01
C ASP A 157 -18.37 -4.82 -5.32
N ALA A 158 -18.10 -3.58 -5.73
CA ALA A 158 -16.75 -3.09 -6.02
C ALA A 158 -15.78 -3.20 -4.82
N ALA A 159 -16.30 -3.24 -3.59
CA ALA A 159 -15.54 -3.45 -2.36
C ALA A 159 -15.22 -4.94 -2.07
N GLY A 160 -15.72 -5.87 -2.88
CA GLY A 160 -15.55 -7.32 -2.69
C GLY A 160 -16.60 -7.98 -1.78
N GLU A 161 -17.53 -7.20 -1.23
CA GLU A 161 -18.63 -7.67 -0.38
C GLU A 161 -19.78 -8.28 -1.21
N TRP A 162 -20.38 -9.36 -0.71
CA TRP A 162 -21.57 -9.95 -1.34
C TRP A 162 -22.84 -9.25 -0.88
N ILE A 163 -23.60 -8.70 -1.81
CA ILE A 163 -24.84 -7.98 -1.55
C ILE A 163 -26.03 -8.60 -2.29
N GLU A 164 -27.22 -8.38 -1.76
CA GLU A 164 -28.46 -8.75 -2.43
C GLU A 164 -28.88 -7.67 -3.43
N ARG A 165 -29.10 -8.05 -4.69
CA ARG A 165 -29.59 -7.17 -5.75
C ARG A 165 -30.99 -7.59 -6.18
N GLN A 166 -31.92 -6.64 -6.22
CA GLN A 166 -33.25 -6.85 -6.78
C GLN A 166 -33.18 -6.69 -8.30
N THR A 167 -33.68 -7.69 -9.03
CA THR A 167 -33.75 -7.70 -10.49
C THR A 167 -35.18 -8.08 -10.90
N SER A 168 -35.66 -7.58 -12.03
CA SER A 168 -36.95 -8.01 -12.57
C SER A 168 -36.85 -8.39 -14.04
N LEU A 169 -37.52 -9.48 -14.41
CA LEU A 169 -37.73 -9.88 -15.79
C LEU A 169 -39.12 -9.42 -16.21
N GLN A 170 -39.17 -8.51 -17.19
CA GLN A 170 -40.43 -8.02 -17.74
C GLN A 170 -40.95 -8.97 -18.82
N LEU A 171 -42.27 -9.03 -18.93
CA LEU A 171 -42.95 -9.73 -20.01
C LEU A 171 -42.56 -9.11 -21.35
N VAL A 172 -42.05 -9.93 -22.26
CA VAL A 172 -41.85 -9.49 -23.63
C VAL A 172 -43.19 -9.51 -24.34
N GLU A 173 -43.76 -8.32 -24.54
CA GLU A 173 -44.89 -8.12 -25.42
C GLU A 173 -44.42 -8.37 -26.86
N GLY A 174 -45.10 -9.27 -27.55
CA GLY A 174 -44.83 -9.55 -28.96
C GLY A 174 -45.13 -8.30 -29.79
N GLY A 175 -44.07 -7.56 -30.15
CA GLY A 175 -44.16 -6.50 -31.15
C GLY A 175 -44.69 -7.09 -32.45
N ARG A 176 -45.85 -6.61 -32.88
CA ARG A 176 -46.39 -6.86 -34.21
C ARG A 176 -45.49 -6.24 -35.28
#